data_AF-A0A2E7RWT8-F1
#
_entry.id   AF-A0A2E7RWT8-F1
#
_cell.length_a   1.000
_cell.length_b   1.000
_cell.length_c   1.000
_cell.angle_alpha   90.00
_cell.angle_beta   90.00
_cell.angle_gamma   90.00
#
_symmetry.space_group_name_H-M   'P 1'
#
loop_
_entity.id
_entity.type
_entity.pdbx_description
1 polymer ?
#
loop_
_entity_poly.entity_id
_entity_poly.type
_entity_poly.pdbx_seq_one_letter_code
_entity_poly.pdbx_strand_id
1 'polypeptide(L)'
;MHDEGEKAYDISRHKRFVALKREIRRGRLKHSAVRDLYHKRMKHSFGIWVDFRSTSYGGWYQAPSLNHFTPRGLGDALHNALYESDGYVWLYNETAIMWSARWRRTKKPNVIDDDYAAIRNCKQPRSLNRPPDPRGADNEPLPDRAATIKTAGDRLETAAPGMKLIQKIDSGWEIAFAPKDIGLSSRGIRSPGGEDQFSWRNIRVGEFWRNQVHRYNGAAFYRVSFRVPEQYRGKKIPIVIGGLANKCAVHLNTWDWIYGVSKGPGLRIGAGPLVFPARGVKFGAEDDLLRIYVRNPRGPGGIYKPVWVAVKDPAG
;
A
#
# COMPACT_ATOMS: atom_id res chain seq x y z
N MET A 1 -21.94 26.71 -5.82
CA MET A 1 -21.35 25.59 -6.59
C MET A 1 -20.19 25.04 -5.77
N HIS A 2 -20.15 23.72 -5.58
CA HIS A 2 -19.03 23.05 -4.92
C HIS A 2 -18.13 22.43 -5.99
N ASP A 3 -16.82 22.61 -5.86
CA ASP A 3 -15.85 21.79 -6.59
C ASP A 3 -15.27 20.74 -5.66
N GLU A 4 -15.26 19.51 -6.15
CA GLU A 4 -14.87 18.33 -5.42
C GLU A 4 -13.46 17.90 -5.80
N GLY A 5 -12.63 17.75 -4.77
CA GLY A 5 -11.36 17.08 -4.94
C GLY A 5 -11.55 15.58 -4.85
N GLU A 6 -11.84 14.87 -5.94
CA GLU A 6 -11.80 13.39 -6.01
C GLU A 6 -10.45 12.83 -5.53
N LYS A 7 -9.40 13.64 -5.62
CA LYS A 7 -8.08 13.38 -5.04
C LYS A 7 -8.07 13.24 -3.51
N ALA A 8 -9.21 13.44 -2.82
CA ALA A 8 -9.37 13.24 -1.39
C ALA A 8 -9.71 11.80 -0.99
N TYR A 9 -10.03 10.92 -1.96
CA TYR A 9 -10.48 9.56 -1.69
C TYR A 9 -9.57 8.73 -0.77
N ASP A 10 -8.26 8.99 -0.77
CA ASP A 10 -7.25 8.28 0.04
C ASP A 10 -6.71 9.10 1.24
N ILE A 11 -7.25 10.30 1.47
CA ILE A 11 -6.68 11.27 2.41
C ILE A 11 -7.35 11.16 3.78
N SER A 12 -6.53 11.10 4.84
CA SER A 12 -6.99 11.21 6.24
C SER A 12 -6.46 12.43 7.00
N ARG A 13 -5.40 13.08 6.51
CA ARG A 13 -4.67 14.12 7.27
C ARG A 13 -5.16 15.51 6.94
N HIS A 14 -5.42 16.32 7.97
CA HIS A 14 -5.79 17.72 7.84
C HIS A 14 -4.90 18.53 6.87
N LYS A 15 -3.58 18.48 7.03
CA LYS A 15 -2.64 19.18 6.12
C LYS A 15 -2.82 18.86 4.64
N ARG A 16 -3.33 17.66 4.32
CA ARG A 16 -3.57 17.23 2.94
C ARG A 16 -4.89 17.79 2.41
N PHE A 17 -5.92 17.90 3.24
CA PHE A 17 -7.14 18.63 2.90
C PHE A 17 -6.85 20.12 2.68
N VAL A 18 -6.03 20.74 3.53
CA VAL A 18 -5.56 22.13 3.33
C VAL A 18 -4.83 22.29 2.00
N ALA A 19 -3.90 21.38 1.67
CA ALA A 19 -3.18 21.42 0.39
C ALA A 19 -4.13 21.25 -0.80
N LEU A 20 -5.10 20.33 -0.72
CA LEU A 20 -6.07 20.09 -1.78
C LEU A 20 -7.04 21.27 -1.95
N LYS A 21 -7.48 21.90 -0.86
CA LYS A 21 -8.25 23.15 -0.88
C LYS A 21 -7.51 24.27 -1.60
N ARG A 22 -6.22 24.43 -1.31
CA ARG A 22 -5.36 25.40 -2.01
C ARG A 22 -5.24 25.07 -3.50
N GLU A 23 -5.08 23.79 -3.84
CA GLU A 23 -5.05 23.31 -5.23
C GLU A 23 -6.37 23.60 -5.96
N ILE A 24 -7.52 23.35 -5.35
CA ILE A 24 -8.84 23.65 -5.91
C ILE A 24 -9.00 25.17 -6.13
N ARG A 25 -8.63 25.98 -5.14
CA ARG A 25 -8.78 27.44 -5.22
C ARG A 25 -7.86 28.08 -6.25
N ARG A 26 -6.60 27.66 -6.33
CA ARG A 26 -5.59 28.28 -7.23
C ARG A 26 -5.49 27.56 -8.57
N GLY A 27 -5.42 26.23 -8.54
CA GLY A 27 -5.16 25.39 -9.69
C GLY A 27 -6.33 25.24 -10.64
N ARG A 28 -7.57 25.43 -10.17
CA ARG A 28 -8.75 25.42 -11.07
C ARG A 28 -9.16 26.80 -11.55
N LEU A 29 -8.71 27.87 -10.88
CA LEU A 29 -8.93 29.25 -11.33
C LEU A 29 -8.40 29.47 -12.76
N LYS A 30 -7.24 28.90 -13.09
CA LYS A 30 -6.65 28.99 -14.44
C LYS A 30 -7.52 28.33 -15.54
N HIS A 31 -8.40 27.42 -15.16
CA HIS A 31 -9.31 26.72 -16.08
C HIS A 31 -10.70 27.38 -16.16
N SER A 32 -10.98 28.38 -15.32
CA SER A 32 -12.26 29.10 -15.35
C SER A 32 -12.18 30.28 -16.31
N ALA A 33 -13.15 30.37 -17.22
CA ALA A 33 -13.37 31.54 -18.08
C ALA A 33 -13.86 32.77 -17.30
N VAL A 34 -14.40 32.57 -16.08
CA VAL A 34 -15.01 33.60 -15.22
C VAL A 34 -14.32 33.67 -13.86
N ARG A 35 -13.03 34.01 -13.87
CA ARG A 35 -12.12 33.95 -12.70
C ARG A 35 -12.65 34.69 -11.47
N ASP A 36 -13.21 35.89 -11.64
CA ASP A 36 -13.72 36.69 -10.52
C ASP A 36 -14.93 36.05 -9.85
N LEU A 37 -15.87 35.51 -10.64
CA LEU A 37 -17.02 34.77 -10.12
C LEU A 37 -16.58 33.47 -9.46
N TYR A 38 -15.62 32.76 -10.04
CA TYR A 38 -15.03 31.57 -9.45
C TYR A 38 -14.45 31.89 -8.07
N HIS A 39 -13.63 32.93 -7.96
CA HIS A 39 -13.02 33.33 -6.69
C HIS A 39 -14.06 33.73 -5.64
N LYS A 40 -15.13 34.45 -6.03
CA LYS A 40 -16.16 34.95 -5.10
C LYS A 40 -17.18 33.90 -4.67
N ARG A 41 -17.49 32.92 -5.52
CA ARG A 41 -18.66 32.04 -5.35
C ARG A 41 -18.31 30.56 -5.14
N MET A 42 -17.08 30.15 -5.44
CA MET A 42 -16.72 28.74 -5.31
C MET A 42 -16.59 28.32 -3.87
N LYS A 43 -17.40 27.32 -3.54
CA LYS A 43 -17.27 26.54 -2.32
C LYS A 43 -16.51 25.26 -2.63
N HIS A 44 -15.92 24.66 -1.61
CA HIS A 44 -15.20 23.40 -1.77
C HIS A 44 -15.75 22.34 -0.83
N SER A 45 -15.78 21.12 -1.34
CA SER A 45 -16.16 19.90 -0.63
C SER A 45 -15.14 18.81 -0.97
N PHE A 46 -15.20 17.72 -0.21
CA PHE A 46 -14.31 16.58 -0.40
C PHE A 46 -15.14 15.31 -0.54
N GLY A 47 -14.69 14.42 -1.43
CA GLY A 47 -15.17 13.04 -1.49
C GLY A 47 -14.19 12.14 -0.75
N ILE A 48 -14.71 11.30 0.15
CA ILE A 48 -13.95 10.24 0.82
C ILE A 48 -14.46 8.90 0.32
N TRP A 49 -13.55 8.06 -0.17
CA TRP A 49 -13.89 6.71 -0.63
C TRP A 49 -13.54 5.71 0.47
N VAL A 50 -14.57 5.22 1.17
CA VAL A 50 -14.41 4.42 2.39
C VAL A 50 -13.61 3.13 2.14
N ASP A 51 -13.87 2.48 1.01
CA ASP A 51 -13.18 1.28 0.59
C ASP A 51 -12.27 1.54 -0.62
N PHE A 52 -11.57 2.69 -0.62
CA PHE A 52 -10.65 3.07 -1.70
C PHE A 52 -9.72 1.92 -2.09
N ARG A 53 -9.70 1.61 -3.40
CA ARG A 53 -8.90 0.53 -4.00
C ARG A 53 -9.17 -0.86 -3.41
N SER A 54 -10.35 -1.10 -2.85
CA SER A 54 -10.78 -2.42 -2.40
C SER A 54 -10.66 -3.45 -3.53
N THR A 55 -11.09 -3.12 -4.74
CA THR A 55 -10.97 -3.98 -5.93
C THR A 55 -9.52 -4.31 -6.29
N SER A 56 -8.61 -3.35 -6.15
CA SER A 56 -7.17 -3.56 -6.38
C SER A 56 -6.47 -4.28 -5.22
N TYR A 57 -7.05 -4.32 -4.02
CA TYR A 57 -6.41 -4.86 -2.82
C TYR A 57 -7.25 -5.89 -2.07
N GLY A 58 -8.12 -6.63 -2.74
CA GLY A 58 -8.80 -7.81 -2.16
C GLY A 58 -10.12 -7.57 -1.42
N GLY A 59 -10.70 -6.38 -1.53
CA GLY A 59 -12.08 -6.06 -1.14
C GLY A 59 -12.21 -5.24 0.15
N TRP A 60 -13.46 -5.12 0.59
CA TRP A 60 -13.85 -4.71 1.94
C TRP A 60 -13.82 -5.93 2.87
N TYR A 61 -13.40 -5.75 4.12
CA TYR A 61 -13.26 -6.81 5.12
C TYR A 61 -14.11 -6.52 6.36
N GLN A 62 -14.66 -7.59 6.95
CA GLN A 62 -15.33 -7.53 8.26
C GLN A 62 -14.37 -7.24 9.41
N ALA A 63 -13.07 -7.50 9.22
CA ALA A 63 -12.03 -7.09 10.16
C ALA A 63 -11.55 -5.66 9.81
N PRO A 64 -11.97 -4.61 10.54
CA PRO A 64 -11.74 -3.20 10.17
C PRO A 64 -10.28 -2.83 9.94
N SER A 65 -9.36 -3.45 10.70
CA SER A 65 -7.92 -3.20 10.56
C SER A 65 -7.40 -3.46 9.14
N LEU A 66 -8.03 -4.37 8.38
CA LEU A 66 -7.62 -4.75 7.02
C LEU A 66 -8.10 -3.78 5.95
N ASN A 67 -9.04 -2.90 6.27
CA ASN A 67 -9.60 -1.94 5.34
C ASN A 67 -8.64 -0.76 5.09
N HIS A 68 -8.93 0.04 4.07
CA HIS A 68 -8.15 1.24 3.76
C HIS A 68 -8.16 2.19 4.96
N PHE A 69 -9.36 2.61 5.38
CA PHE A 69 -9.57 3.24 6.67
C PHE A 69 -9.89 2.20 7.74
N THR A 70 -9.26 2.34 8.91
CA THR A 70 -9.84 1.82 10.15
C THR A 70 -11.01 2.72 10.56
N PRO A 71 -11.91 2.30 11.47
CA PRO A 71 -12.98 3.16 11.97
C PRO A 71 -12.44 4.49 12.53
N ARG A 72 -11.36 4.44 13.32
CA ARG A 72 -10.67 5.65 13.78
C ARG A 72 -10.16 6.50 12.61
N GLY A 73 -9.48 5.88 11.65
CA GLY A 73 -8.95 6.56 10.46
C GLY A 73 -10.04 7.21 9.60
N LEU A 74 -11.18 6.55 9.44
CA LEU A 74 -12.36 7.08 8.74
C LEU A 74 -12.94 8.28 9.48
N GLY A 75 -13.12 8.16 10.80
CA GLY A 75 -13.60 9.26 11.63
C GLY A 75 -12.68 10.47 11.60
N ASP A 76 -11.36 10.26 11.65
CA ASP A 76 -10.37 11.33 11.56
C ASP A 76 -10.36 11.96 10.14
N ALA A 77 -10.49 11.15 9.07
CA ALA A 77 -10.58 11.64 7.70
C ALA A 77 -11.83 12.51 7.49
N LEU A 78 -13.00 12.02 7.91
CA LEU A 78 -14.27 12.72 7.83
C LEU A 78 -14.26 14.02 8.65
N HIS A 79 -13.74 13.97 9.87
CA HIS A 79 -13.61 15.16 10.71
C HIS A 79 -12.75 16.24 10.05
N ASN A 80 -11.57 15.85 9.57
CA ASN A 80 -10.64 16.76 8.91
C ASN A 80 -11.21 17.33 7.60
N ALA A 81 -11.91 16.50 6.83
CA ALA A 81 -12.57 16.92 5.60
C ALA A 81 -13.69 17.92 5.89
N LEU A 82 -14.55 17.63 6.88
CA LEU A 82 -15.66 18.51 7.28
C LEU A 82 -15.14 19.85 7.81
N TYR A 83 -14.12 19.81 8.66
CA TYR A 83 -13.47 21.01 9.20
C TYR A 83 -12.96 21.93 8.09
N GLU A 84 -12.36 21.36 7.03
CA GLU A 84 -11.85 22.17 5.94
C GLU A 84 -12.91 22.60 4.95
N SER A 85 -13.93 21.77 4.67
CA SER A 85 -14.97 22.03 3.66
C SER A 85 -15.85 23.25 3.96
N ASP A 86 -16.50 23.80 2.91
CA ASP A 86 -17.49 24.88 3.05
C ASP A 86 -18.94 24.36 3.21
N GLY A 87 -19.15 23.08 3.55
CA GLY A 87 -20.49 22.59 3.88
C GLY A 87 -20.66 21.08 3.91
N TYR A 88 -20.17 20.37 2.90
CA TYR A 88 -20.46 18.95 2.73
C TYR A 88 -19.19 18.13 2.48
N VAL A 89 -19.24 16.88 2.94
CA VAL A 89 -18.30 15.83 2.60
C VAL A 89 -19.11 14.65 2.10
N TRP A 90 -18.74 14.13 0.93
CA TRP A 90 -19.39 12.98 0.32
C TRP A 90 -18.66 11.70 0.72
N LEU A 91 -19.43 10.68 1.04
CA LEU A 91 -18.92 9.33 1.24
C LEU A 91 -19.25 8.50 0.00
N TYR A 92 -18.22 7.91 -0.59
CA TYR A 92 -18.34 6.95 -1.68
C TYR A 92 -17.87 5.57 -1.23
N ASN A 93 -18.53 4.53 -1.73
CA ASN A 93 -18.15 3.13 -1.52
C ASN A 93 -18.44 2.32 -2.78
N GLU A 94 -17.54 1.39 -3.12
CA GLU A 94 -17.65 0.53 -4.31
C GLU A 94 -18.05 -0.91 -3.94
N THR A 95 -17.43 -1.45 -2.89
CA THR A 95 -17.59 -2.85 -2.43
C THR A 95 -18.18 -2.97 -1.04
N ALA A 96 -17.95 -2.00 -0.15
CA ALA A 96 -18.58 -1.98 1.16
C ALA A 96 -20.09 -1.74 1.03
N ILE A 97 -20.92 -2.39 1.84
CA ILE A 97 -22.37 -2.19 1.87
C ILE A 97 -22.76 -1.34 3.08
N MET A 98 -23.15 -0.09 2.82
CA MET A 98 -23.52 0.94 3.83
C MET A 98 -24.95 0.82 4.37
N TRP A 99 -25.74 -0.16 3.92
CA TRP A 99 -27.07 -0.41 4.46
C TRP A 99 -27.41 -1.88 4.23
N SER A 100 -27.98 -2.55 5.23
CA SER A 100 -28.41 -3.95 5.09
C SER A 100 -29.51 -4.02 4.03
N ALA A 101 -29.12 -4.34 2.80
CA ALA A 101 -30.08 -4.56 1.73
C ALA A 101 -30.72 -5.93 1.95
N ARG A 102 -31.84 -5.95 2.69
CA ARG A 102 -32.65 -7.15 3.01
C ARG A 102 -33.01 -8.01 1.78
N TRP A 103 -32.90 -7.43 0.58
CA TRP A 103 -33.30 -8.02 -0.70
C TRP A 103 -32.14 -8.32 -1.67
N ARG A 104 -30.87 -8.11 -1.30
CA ARG A 104 -29.75 -8.40 -2.20
C ARG A 104 -29.12 -9.76 -1.95
N ARG A 105 -29.11 -10.61 -2.99
CA ARG A 105 -28.28 -11.82 -3.11
C ARG A 105 -26.80 -11.47 -3.37
N THR A 106 -26.20 -10.59 -2.57
CA THR A 106 -24.79 -10.22 -2.72
C THR A 106 -23.94 -10.84 -1.62
N LYS A 107 -22.78 -11.39 -2.00
CA LYS A 107 -21.77 -11.90 -1.06
C LYS A 107 -20.85 -10.79 -0.53
N LYS A 108 -21.09 -9.52 -0.90
CA LYS A 108 -20.27 -8.38 -0.46
C LYS A 108 -20.48 -8.11 1.05
N PRO A 109 -19.43 -7.71 1.79
CA PRO A 109 -19.54 -7.50 3.23
C PRO A 109 -20.21 -6.17 3.59
N ASN A 110 -20.99 -6.16 4.68
CA ASN A 110 -21.54 -4.95 5.26
C ASN A 110 -20.47 -4.09 5.91
N VAL A 111 -20.70 -2.79 5.92
CA VAL A 111 -20.03 -1.84 6.82
C VAL A 111 -20.42 -2.20 8.25
N ILE A 112 -19.45 -2.18 9.15
CA ILE A 112 -19.62 -2.64 10.53
C ILE A 112 -19.98 -1.49 11.46
N ASP A 113 -20.51 -1.80 12.64
CA ASP A 113 -21.04 -0.82 13.59
C ASP A 113 -20.01 0.24 14.01
N ASP A 114 -18.73 -0.14 14.11
CA ASP A 114 -17.65 0.79 14.43
C ASP A 114 -17.45 1.87 13.35
N ASP A 115 -17.60 1.52 12.08
CA ASP A 115 -17.51 2.49 10.98
C ASP A 115 -18.71 3.45 11.00
N TYR A 116 -19.92 2.96 11.31
CA TYR A 116 -21.07 3.85 11.54
C TYR A 116 -20.88 4.74 12.76
N ALA A 117 -20.29 4.22 13.85
CA ALA A 117 -19.95 5.04 15.00
C ALA A 117 -18.95 6.13 14.62
N ALA A 118 -17.94 5.82 13.81
CA ALA A 118 -16.99 6.79 13.29
C ALA A 118 -17.66 7.88 12.44
N ILE A 119 -18.60 7.49 11.56
CA ILE A 119 -19.40 8.42 10.75
C ILE A 119 -20.29 9.30 11.64
N ARG A 120 -21.05 8.71 12.57
CA ARG A 120 -21.93 9.46 13.50
C ARG A 120 -21.15 10.47 14.33
N ASN A 121 -19.96 10.09 14.78
CA ASN A 121 -19.13 10.91 15.66
C ASN A 121 -18.15 11.82 14.90
N CYS A 122 -18.16 11.88 13.57
CA CYS A 122 -17.16 12.65 12.81
C CYS A 122 -17.20 14.16 13.08
N LYS A 123 -18.34 14.70 13.54
CA LYS A 123 -18.49 16.11 13.94
C LYS A 123 -18.01 16.41 15.36
N GLN A 124 -17.76 15.39 16.18
CA GLN A 124 -17.29 15.59 17.55
C GLN A 124 -15.91 16.25 17.56
N PRO A 125 -15.65 17.24 18.43
CA PRO A 125 -14.36 17.90 18.53
C PRO A 125 -13.21 16.92 18.73
N ARG A 126 -12.15 17.05 17.92
CA ARG A 126 -10.91 16.26 18.05
C ARG A 126 -9.73 17.02 17.42
N SER A 127 -8.51 16.63 17.76
CA SER A 127 -7.31 17.26 17.20
C SER A 127 -7.15 16.93 15.71
N LEU A 128 -6.94 17.98 14.90
CA LEU A 128 -6.71 17.89 13.45
C LEU A 128 -5.35 17.23 13.09
N ASN A 129 -4.40 17.28 14.02
CA ASN A 129 -3.03 16.80 13.85
C ASN A 129 -2.77 15.48 14.59
N ARG A 130 -3.82 14.68 14.82
CA ARG A 130 -3.65 13.36 15.42
C ARG A 130 -2.62 12.53 14.64
N PRO A 131 -1.77 11.75 15.32
CA PRO A 131 -0.86 10.83 14.66
C PRO A 131 -1.64 9.76 13.90
N PRO A 132 -0.99 9.05 12.95
CA PRO A 132 -1.59 7.89 12.33
C PRO A 132 -2.14 6.89 13.32
N ASP A 133 -3.27 6.29 12.97
CA ASP A 133 -3.75 5.12 13.69
C ASP A 133 -2.64 4.06 13.61
N PRO A 134 -2.04 3.65 14.74
CA PRO A 134 -1.02 2.62 14.75
C PRO A 134 -1.60 1.24 14.39
N ARG A 135 -2.92 1.13 14.15
CA ARG A 135 -3.67 -0.10 13.86
C ARG A 135 -3.36 -1.20 14.89
N GLY A 136 -3.16 -0.80 16.14
CA GLY A 136 -2.84 -1.70 17.26
C GLY A 136 -1.41 -2.25 17.30
N ALA A 137 -0.48 -1.77 16.45
CA ALA A 137 0.89 -2.30 16.37
C ALA A 137 1.64 -2.30 17.71
N ASP A 138 1.44 -1.26 18.53
CA ASP A 138 2.11 -1.10 19.83
C ASP A 138 1.61 -2.09 20.89
N ASN A 139 0.40 -2.64 20.70
CA ASN A 139 -0.24 -3.57 21.64
C ASN A 139 -0.02 -5.04 21.25
N GLU A 140 0.47 -5.32 20.04
CA GLU A 140 0.69 -6.69 19.58
C GLU A 140 2.07 -7.21 20.00
N PRO A 141 2.20 -8.44 20.52
CA PRO A 141 3.49 -8.99 20.90
C PRO A 141 4.49 -8.99 19.72
N LEU A 142 5.77 -9.02 20.05
CA LEU A 142 6.80 -9.27 19.04
C LEU A 142 6.63 -10.71 18.52
N PRO A 143 6.68 -10.93 17.20
CA PRO A 143 6.66 -12.27 16.64
C PRO A 143 7.95 -13.01 16.91
N ASP A 144 7.83 -14.34 16.94
CA ASP A 144 8.98 -15.22 16.81
C ASP A 144 9.81 -14.86 15.58
N ARG A 145 11.11 -15.21 15.64
CA ARG A 145 12.05 -15.05 14.53
C ARG A 145 11.51 -15.74 13.28
N ALA A 146 11.50 -15.07 12.13
CA ALA A 146 10.98 -15.67 10.90
C ALA A 146 11.69 -16.98 10.49
N ALA A 147 12.90 -17.24 10.98
CA ALA A 147 13.65 -18.47 10.79
C ALA A 147 13.02 -19.72 11.45
N THR A 148 12.17 -19.55 12.47
CA THR A 148 11.47 -20.66 13.15
C THR A 148 10.28 -21.18 12.32
N ILE A 149 9.71 -20.33 11.46
CA ILE A 149 8.55 -20.65 10.64
C ILE A 149 9.02 -21.43 9.41
N LYS A 150 8.87 -22.75 9.36
CA LYS A 150 9.30 -23.55 8.20
C LYS A 150 8.29 -23.48 7.05
N THR A 151 8.77 -23.20 5.84
CA THR A 151 7.92 -23.05 4.64
C THR A 151 8.67 -23.51 3.39
N ALA A 152 7.96 -23.78 2.29
CA ALA A 152 8.58 -23.99 0.98
C ALA A 152 9.45 -22.79 0.52
N GLY A 153 9.22 -21.61 1.09
CA GLY A 153 9.99 -20.39 0.87
C GLY A 153 11.37 -20.33 1.52
N ASP A 154 11.81 -21.36 2.26
CA ASP A 154 13.11 -21.34 2.93
C ASP A 154 14.28 -21.60 1.97
N ARG A 155 14.03 -22.30 0.87
CA ARG A 155 15.03 -22.73 -0.12
C ARG A 155 14.53 -22.50 -1.54
N LEU A 156 15.43 -22.25 -2.49
CA LEU A 156 15.03 -21.97 -3.87
C LEU A 156 14.38 -23.20 -4.51
N GLU A 157 14.91 -24.39 -4.24
CA GLU A 157 14.49 -25.66 -4.84
C GLU A 157 13.05 -26.00 -4.50
N THR A 158 12.62 -25.65 -3.28
CA THR A 158 11.22 -25.81 -2.84
C THR A 158 10.36 -24.62 -3.22
N ALA A 159 10.95 -23.41 -3.30
CA ALA A 159 10.21 -22.20 -3.62
C ALA A 159 9.85 -22.10 -5.12
N ALA A 160 10.75 -22.57 -5.98
CA ALA A 160 10.60 -22.57 -7.42
C ALA A 160 11.36 -23.78 -8.02
N PRO A 161 10.76 -24.99 -7.98
CA PRO A 161 11.37 -26.20 -8.52
C PRO A 161 11.80 -26.04 -9.99
N GLY A 162 12.95 -26.60 -10.36
CA GLY A 162 13.50 -26.52 -11.73
C GLY A 162 14.15 -25.17 -12.09
N MET A 163 14.35 -24.29 -11.11
CA MET A 163 15.09 -23.03 -11.29
C MET A 163 16.53 -23.18 -10.80
N LYS A 164 17.48 -22.60 -11.54
CA LYS A 164 18.87 -22.48 -11.12
C LYS A 164 19.13 -21.08 -10.55
N LEU A 165 19.83 -21.03 -9.42
CA LEU A 165 20.22 -19.78 -8.77
C LEU A 165 21.16 -18.97 -9.68
N ILE A 166 20.84 -17.68 -9.88
CA ILE A 166 21.80 -16.68 -10.39
C ILE A 166 22.40 -15.93 -9.21
N GLN A 167 21.55 -15.40 -8.33
CA GLN A 167 21.95 -14.60 -7.18
C GLN A 167 20.92 -14.70 -6.05
N LYS A 168 21.38 -14.76 -4.81
CA LYS A 168 20.56 -14.52 -3.62
C LYS A 168 20.75 -13.07 -3.20
N ILE A 169 19.66 -12.33 -2.99
CA ILE A 169 19.71 -10.91 -2.61
C ILE A 169 19.46 -10.78 -1.10
N ASP A 170 20.49 -10.99 -0.29
CA ASP A 170 20.41 -11.01 1.18
C ASP A 170 20.89 -9.73 1.88
N SER A 171 21.47 -8.81 1.12
CA SER A 171 22.04 -7.54 1.62
C SER A 171 21.65 -6.35 0.72
N GLY A 172 21.96 -5.14 1.17
CA GLY A 172 21.68 -3.90 0.42
C GLY A 172 20.22 -3.44 0.42
N TRP A 173 19.36 -4.08 1.22
CA TRP A 173 17.95 -3.71 1.31
C TRP A 173 17.73 -2.47 2.17
N GLU A 174 16.88 -1.58 1.66
CA GLU A 174 16.36 -0.45 2.41
C GLU A 174 14.85 -0.56 2.54
N ILE A 175 14.32 -0.05 3.66
CA ILE A 175 12.89 0.07 3.93
C ILE A 175 12.50 1.53 4.19
N ALA A 176 11.32 1.91 3.73
CA ALA A 176 10.64 3.12 4.15
C ALA A 176 9.18 2.82 4.52
N PHE A 177 8.78 3.20 5.73
CA PHE A 177 7.39 3.08 6.16
C PHE A 177 6.52 4.16 5.50
N ALA A 178 5.35 3.75 5.02
CA ALA A 178 4.39 4.58 4.30
C ALA A 178 3.08 4.74 5.10
N PRO A 179 3.08 5.50 6.22
CA PRO A 179 1.91 5.65 7.10
C PRO A 179 0.69 6.32 6.45
N LYS A 180 0.88 6.94 5.28
CA LYS A 180 -0.20 7.52 4.49
C LYS A 180 -0.77 6.55 3.45
N ASP A 181 -0.11 5.41 3.25
CA ASP A 181 -0.47 4.42 2.23
C ASP A 181 -0.58 4.98 0.79
N ILE A 182 0.15 6.08 0.51
CA ILE A 182 0.08 6.82 -0.76
C ILE A 182 0.97 6.26 -1.86
N GLY A 183 1.86 5.33 -1.54
CA GLY A 183 3.06 5.17 -2.37
C GLY A 183 2.82 4.47 -3.71
N LEU A 184 1.64 3.90 -3.94
CA LEU A 184 1.20 3.39 -5.26
C LEU A 184 0.31 4.41 -6.02
N SER A 185 0.25 5.67 -5.59
CA SER A 185 -0.47 6.74 -6.30
C SER A 185 0.44 7.49 -7.29
N SER A 186 -0.13 8.35 -8.13
CA SER A 186 0.59 9.27 -9.03
C SER A 186 1.43 10.34 -8.31
N ARG A 187 1.51 10.27 -6.97
CA ARG A 187 2.37 11.10 -6.10
C ARG A 187 3.30 10.23 -5.23
N GLY A 188 3.35 8.92 -5.49
CA GLY A 188 4.16 7.93 -4.78
C GLY A 188 5.43 7.56 -5.54
N ILE A 189 5.89 6.32 -5.40
CA ILE A 189 7.12 5.82 -6.06
C ILE A 189 7.06 5.83 -7.59
N ARG A 190 5.87 6.08 -8.14
CA ARG A 190 5.59 6.19 -9.58
C ARG A 190 5.95 7.56 -10.17
N SER A 191 6.20 8.56 -9.33
CA SER A 191 6.52 9.92 -9.78
C SER A 191 8.04 10.12 -9.80
N PRO A 192 8.60 10.84 -10.78
CA PRO A 192 9.97 11.35 -10.68
C PRO A 192 10.18 12.08 -9.34
N GLY A 193 11.25 11.75 -8.61
CA GLY A 193 11.51 12.28 -7.26
C GLY A 193 10.51 11.85 -6.17
N GLY A 194 9.56 10.97 -6.50
CA GLY A 194 8.51 10.53 -5.57
C GLY A 194 9.05 9.72 -4.39
N GLU A 195 10.27 9.21 -4.47
CA GLU A 195 10.97 8.52 -3.40
C GLU A 195 11.57 9.44 -2.34
N ASP A 196 11.85 10.70 -2.68
CA ASP A 196 12.59 11.64 -1.81
C ASP A 196 11.80 12.02 -0.55
N GLN A 197 10.48 11.81 -0.57
CA GLN A 197 9.61 12.00 0.59
C GLN A 197 9.71 10.89 1.63
N PHE A 198 10.41 9.79 1.32
CA PHE A 198 10.52 8.63 2.19
C PHE A 198 11.83 8.65 2.97
N SER A 199 11.73 8.36 4.28
CA SER A 199 12.90 8.17 5.14
C SER A 199 13.35 6.72 5.05
N TRP A 200 14.24 6.43 4.11
CA TRP A 200 14.83 5.11 3.90
C TRP A 200 15.78 4.73 5.05
N ARG A 201 15.79 3.44 5.38
CA ARG A 201 16.63 2.85 6.43
C ARG A 201 17.09 1.48 5.99
N ASN A 202 18.30 1.08 6.38
CA ASN A 202 18.76 -0.28 6.14
C ASN A 202 17.85 -1.31 6.84
N ILE A 203 17.59 -2.42 6.17
CA ILE A 203 16.86 -3.56 6.72
C ILE A 203 17.45 -4.86 6.16
N ARG A 204 17.26 -5.99 6.85
CA ARG A 204 17.52 -7.32 6.29
C ARG A 204 16.22 -7.96 5.85
N VAL A 205 16.27 -8.72 4.75
CA VAL A 205 15.22 -9.69 4.39
C VAL A 205 15.43 -11.01 5.14
N GLY A 206 14.39 -11.85 5.20
CA GLY A 206 14.42 -13.08 6.00
C GLY A 206 14.02 -12.89 7.46
N GLU A 207 13.44 -11.74 7.80
CA GLU A 207 12.97 -11.40 9.15
C GLU A 207 11.83 -10.36 9.07
N PHE A 208 10.96 -10.33 10.08
CA PHE A 208 9.91 -9.31 10.17
C PHE A 208 10.47 -7.92 10.49
N TRP A 209 9.93 -6.85 9.88
CA TRP A 209 10.39 -5.48 10.17
C TRP A 209 10.21 -5.08 11.63
N ARG A 210 9.24 -5.72 12.32
CA ARG A 210 8.93 -5.49 13.73
C ARG A 210 10.06 -5.94 14.65
N ASN A 211 10.82 -6.96 14.24
CA ASN A 211 11.96 -7.49 14.98
C ASN A 211 13.27 -6.74 14.68
N GLN A 212 13.24 -5.69 13.87
CA GLN A 212 14.42 -5.02 13.36
C GLN A 212 14.39 -3.50 13.55
N VAL A 213 13.35 -2.83 13.07
CA VAL A 213 13.39 -1.37 12.88
C VAL A 213 12.21 -0.63 13.51
N HIS A 214 10.99 -1.18 13.46
CA HIS A 214 9.80 -0.46 13.93
C HIS A 214 8.59 -1.37 14.15
N ARG A 215 7.89 -1.17 15.27
CA ARG A 215 6.57 -1.76 15.53
C ARG A 215 5.52 -0.99 14.74
N TYR A 216 5.11 -1.55 13.60
CA TYR A 216 4.26 -0.86 12.66
C TYR A 216 3.30 -1.82 11.94
N ASN A 217 2.04 -1.39 11.85
CA ASN A 217 0.97 -2.00 11.07
C ASN A 217 0.55 -1.03 9.97
N GLY A 218 0.71 -1.43 8.72
CA GLY A 218 0.40 -0.62 7.56
C GLY A 218 1.27 -0.97 6.36
N ALA A 219 1.66 0.04 5.60
CA ALA A 219 2.39 -0.12 4.37
C ALA A 219 3.88 0.25 4.50
N ALA A 220 4.75 -0.46 3.81
CA ALA A 220 6.16 -0.12 3.68
C ALA A 220 6.66 -0.39 2.26
N PHE A 221 7.68 0.37 1.83
CA PHE A 221 8.44 0.12 0.63
C PHE A 221 9.76 -0.53 0.99
N TYR A 222 10.14 -1.54 0.24
CA TYR A 222 11.48 -2.08 0.19
C TYR A 222 12.12 -1.68 -1.13
N ARG A 223 13.42 -1.45 -1.14
CA ARG A 223 14.21 -1.35 -2.37
C ARG A 223 15.57 -2.02 -2.23
N VAL A 224 16.10 -2.49 -3.35
CA VAL A 224 17.44 -3.07 -3.45
C VAL A 224 17.95 -2.96 -4.88
N SER A 225 19.25 -2.73 -5.01
CA SER A 225 19.95 -2.83 -6.30
C SER A 225 20.59 -4.20 -6.44
N PHE A 226 20.54 -4.78 -7.64
CA PHE A 226 21.18 -6.06 -7.95
C PHE A 226 21.67 -6.06 -9.41
N ARG A 227 22.42 -7.09 -9.82
CA ARG A 227 22.93 -7.22 -11.20
C ARG A 227 22.65 -8.60 -11.74
N VAL A 228 22.34 -8.66 -13.03
CA VAL A 228 22.26 -9.93 -13.76
C VAL A 228 23.44 -10.04 -14.73
N PRO A 229 24.29 -11.07 -14.60
CA PRO A 229 25.43 -11.24 -15.49
C PRO A 229 25.04 -11.37 -16.97
N GLU A 230 25.89 -10.83 -17.85
CA GLU A 230 25.68 -10.77 -19.31
C GLU A 230 25.38 -12.15 -19.95
N GLN A 231 25.97 -13.21 -19.42
CA GLN A 231 25.76 -14.60 -19.89
C GLN A 231 24.30 -15.08 -19.81
N TYR A 232 23.44 -14.41 -19.03
CA TYR A 232 22.03 -14.72 -18.93
C TYR A 232 21.15 -13.91 -19.89
N ARG A 233 21.73 -13.03 -20.72
CA ARG A 233 20.97 -12.28 -21.72
C ARG A 233 20.20 -13.23 -22.64
N GLY A 234 18.94 -12.89 -22.90
CA GLY A 234 18.02 -13.71 -23.70
C GLY A 234 17.42 -14.91 -22.95
N LYS A 235 17.81 -15.18 -21.70
CA LYS A 235 17.16 -16.19 -20.86
C LYS A 235 15.96 -15.60 -20.11
N LYS A 236 15.05 -16.48 -19.65
CA LYS A 236 13.94 -16.09 -18.78
C LYS A 236 14.44 -15.96 -17.34
N ILE A 237 14.43 -14.73 -16.83
CA ILE A 237 14.92 -14.41 -15.48
C ILE A 237 13.72 -14.17 -14.55
N PRO A 238 13.31 -15.15 -13.72
CA PRO A 238 12.39 -14.88 -12.62
C PRO A 238 13.10 -14.29 -11.39
N ILE A 239 12.36 -13.48 -10.65
CA ILE A 239 12.63 -13.18 -9.24
C ILE A 239 11.71 -14.05 -8.39
N VAL A 240 12.28 -14.64 -7.34
CA VAL A 240 11.58 -15.51 -6.38
C VAL A 240 11.67 -14.86 -5.01
N ILE A 241 10.53 -14.59 -4.38
CA ILE A 241 10.43 -14.17 -2.99
C ILE A 241 9.91 -15.35 -2.20
N GLY A 242 10.70 -15.90 -1.29
CA GLY A 242 10.32 -17.09 -0.52
C GLY A 242 9.07 -16.87 0.35
N GLY A 243 8.81 -15.64 0.76
CA GLY A 243 7.78 -15.36 1.75
C GLY A 243 7.68 -13.89 2.08
N LEU A 244 6.46 -13.39 2.01
CA LEU A 244 6.12 -11.99 2.17
C LEU A 244 4.82 -11.88 2.96
N ALA A 245 4.79 -10.96 3.93
CA ALA A 245 3.62 -10.78 4.76
C ALA A 245 2.50 -10.06 4.01
N ASN A 246 1.32 -10.68 3.99
CA ASN A 246 0.08 -10.07 3.51
C ASN A 246 0.11 -9.67 2.03
N LYS A 247 0.06 -8.40 1.64
CA LYS A 247 -0.04 -8.04 0.21
C LYS A 247 1.19 -7.32 -0.28
N CYS A 248 1.50 -7.46 -1.58
CA CYS A 248 2.56 -6.68 -2.19
C CYS A 248 2.23 -6.15 -3.58
N ALA A 249 3.07 -5.23 -4.01
CA ALA A 249 3.22 -4.85 -5.41
C ALA A 249 4.72 -4.73 -5.70
N VAL A 250 5.15 -5.24 -6.86
CA VAL A 250 6.56 -5.24 -7.25
C VAL A 250 6.76 -4.33 -8.46
N HIS A 251 7.88 -3.60 -8.46
CA HIS A 251 8.33 -2.73 -9.54
C HIS A 251 9.82 -2.99 -9.79
N LEU A 252 10.20 -3.10 -11.07
CA LEU A 252 11.58 -3.29 -11.50
C LEU A 252 11.96 -2.17 -12.46
N ASN A 253 13.07 -1.49 -12.18
CA ASN A 253 13.57 -0.36 -12.99
C ASN A 253 12.51 0.72 -13.22
N THR A 254 12.06 0.88 -14.46
CA THR A 254 11.04 1.85 -14.91
C THR A 254 9.75 1.15 -15.37
N TRP A 255 9.63 -0.17 -15.18
CA TRP A 255 8.56 -0.97 -15.77
C TRP A 255 7.35 -1.08 -14.84
N ASP A 256 6.18 -0.64 -15.33
CA ASP A 256 4.93 -0.67 -14.59
C ASP A 256 4.48 -2.12 -14.30
N TRP A 257 4.56 -2.48 -13.02
CA TRP A 257 3.85 -3.56 -12.35
C TRP A 257 4.22 -5.00 -12.73
N ILE A 258 4.77 -5.72 -11.75
CA ILE A 258 4.71 -7.18 -11.74
C ILE A 258 3.88 -7.57 -10.51
N TYR A 259 2.62 -7.91 -10.78
CA TYR A 259 1.73 -8.84 -10.07
C TYR A 259 1.95 -9.09 -8.55
N GLY A 260 0.87 -9.03 -7.75
CA GLY A 260 0.93 -9.59 -6.39
C GLY A 260 -0.18 -9.27 -5.37
N VAL A 261 -1.43 -9.06 -5.77
CA VAL A 261 -2.54 -9.10 -4.80
C VAL A 261 -3.00 -10.54 -4.72
N SER A 262 -2.65 -11.24 -3.63
CA SER A 262 -3.44 -12.43 -3.27
C SER A 262 -4.88 -11.98 -3.10
N LYS A 263 -5.75 -12.46 -4.01
CA LYS A 263 -7.19 -12.29 -3.92
C LYS A 263 -7.68 -13.30 -2.89
N GLY A 264 -7.80 -12.84 -1.66
CA GLY A 264 -8.24 -13.60 -0.49
C GLY A 264 -8.10 -12.76 0.79
N PRO A 265 -8.52 -13.28 1.97
CA PRO A 265 -8.43 -12.57 3.26
C PRO A 265 -6.98 -12.37 3.80
N GLY A 266 -6.02 -12.08 2.91
CA GLY A 266 -4.59 -11.87 3.17
C GLY A 266 -3.75 -13.07 2.74
N LEU A 267 -2.56 -12.87 2.15
CA LEU A 267 -1.53 -13.91 2.28
C LEU A 267 -1.21 -13.99 3.77
N ARG A 268 -1.59 -15.08 4.41
CA ARG A 268 -1.19 -15.34 5.79
C ARG A 268 0.33 -15.50 5.82
N ILE A 269 0.96 -15.17 6.93
CA ILE A 269 2.32 -15.65 7.20
C ILE A 269 2.30 -17.17 7.00
N GLY A 270 3.23 -17.69 6.20
CA GLY A 270 3.22 -19.08 5.75
C GLY A 270 2.53 -19.33 4.41
N ALA A 271 2.08 -18.29 3.70
CA ALA A 271 1.66 -18.45 2.31
C ALA A 271 2.85 -18.81 1.41
N GLY A 272 2.55 -19.45 0.27
CA GLY A 272 3.54 -19.93 -0.66
C GLY A 272 4.45 -18.83 -1.23
N PRO A 273 5.62 -19.22 -1.77
CA PRO A 273 6.56 -18.32 -2.41
C PRO A 273 5.91 -17.55 -3.57
N LEU A 274 6.38 -16.33 -3.81
CA LEU A 274 5.98 -15.53 -4.96
C LEU A 274 7.06 -15.61 -6.03
N VAL A 275 6.69 -16.07 -7.23
CA VAL A 275 7.57 -16.17 -8.40
C VAL A 275 7.02 -15.28 -9.50
N PHE A 276 7.86 -14.44 -10.10
CA PHE A 276 7.43 -13.58 -11.18
C PHE A 276 8.55 -13.29 -12.19
N PRO A 277 8.23 -13.07 -13.47
CA PRO A 277 9.23 -12.75 -14.48
C PRO A 277 9.78 -11.33 -14.29
N ALA A 278 11.10 -11.18 -14.24
CA ALA A 278 11.81 -9.90 -14.20
C ALA A 278 11.89 -9.28 -15.61
N ARG A 279 10.75 -8.81 -16.13
CA ARG A 279 10.70 -8.13 -17.43
C ARG A 279 11.38 -6.77 -17.33
N GLY A 280 12.24 -6.44 -18.30
CA GLY A 280 13.01 -5.18 -18.30
C GLY A 280 14.25 -5.21 -17.41
N VAL A 281 14.71 -6.40 -17.02
CA VAL A 281 16.01 -6.58 -16.37
C VAL A 281 17.13 -6.15 -17.32
N LYS A 282 18.13 -5.49 -16.76
CA LYS A 282 19.35 -5.11 -17.44
C LYS A 282 20.39 -6.22 -17.26
N PHE A 283 21.37 -6.27 -18.15
CA PHE A 283 22.40 -7.31 -18.10
C PHE A 283 23.78 -6.66 -18.15
N GLY A 284 24.74 -7.29 -17.48
CA GLY A 284 26.12 -6.84 -17.44
C GLY A 284 26.41 -5.90 -16.26
N ALA A 285 27.00 -4.74 -16.56
CA ALA A 285 27.50 -3.81 -15.55
C ALA A 285 26.44 -2.88 -14.94
N GLU A 286 25.26 -2.78 -15.56
CA GLU A 286 24.19 -1.92 -15.07
C GLU A 286 23.48 -2.52 -13.85
N ASP A 287 23.17 -1.67 -12.87
CA ASP A 287 22.34 -2.05 -11.72
C ASP A 287 20.85 -2.05 -12.09
N ASP A 288 20.17 -3.11 -11.69
CA ASP A 288 18.72 -3.21 -11.66
C ASP A 288 18.19 -2.77 -10.30
N LEU A 289 17.13 -1.96 -10.28
CA LEU A 289 16.51 -1.48 -9.06
C LEU A 289 15.15 -2.14 -8.83
N LEU A 290 15.11 -3.06 -7.87
CA LEU A 290 13.90 -3.74 -7.42
C LEU A 290 13.24 -2.96 -6.29
N ARG A 291 11.94 -2.73 -6.40
CA ARG A 291 11.11 -2.11 -5.37
C ARG A 291 9.92 -2.99 -5.05
N ILE A 292 9.68 -3.19 -3.77
CA ILE A 292 8.57 -4.03 -3.28
C ILE A 292 7.78 -3.23 -2.26
N TYR A 293 6.56 -2.88 -2.62
CA TYR A 293 5.60 -2.38 -1.67
C TYR A 293 4.97 -3.55 -0.91
N VAL A 294 4.91 -3.47 0.41
CA VAL A 294 4.29 -4.46 1.29
C VAL A 294 3.20 -3.78 2.11
N ARG A 295 1.96 -4.27 2.02
CA ARG A 295 0.82 -3.81 2.81
C ARG A 295 0.45 -4.86 3.84
N ASN A 296 0.82 -4.61 5.09
CA ASN A 296 0.55 -5.46 6.23
C ASN A 296 -0.24 -4.69 7.31
N PRO A 297 -1.58 -4.59 7.17
CA PRO A 297 -2.44 -3.85 8.09
C PRO A 297 -2.47 -4.37 9.54
N ARG A 298 -2.01 -5.60 9.79
CA ARG A 298 -2.01 -6.23 11.10
C ARG A 298 -0.95 -7.33 11.19
N GLY A 299 -0.43 -7.59 12.40
CA GLY A 299 0.48 -8.70 12.65
C GLY A 299 1.90 -8.47 12.12
N PRO A 300 2.72 -9.52 12.08
CA PRO A 300 4.11 -9.44 11.61
C PRO A 300 4.20 -9.09 10.12
N GLY A 301 4.91 -8.01 9.80
CA GLY A 301 5.06 -7.53 8.43
C GLY A 301 6.47 -7.64 7.89
N GLY A 302 6.59 -7.68 6.56
CA GLY A 302 7.87 -7.61 5.83
C GLY A 302 8.11 -8.78 4.87
N ILE A 303 9.29 -8.73 4.25
CA ILE A 303 9.84 -9.82 3.42
C ILE A 303 10.56 -10.78 4.38
N TYR A 304 9.83 -11.77 4.89
CA TYR A 304 10.27 -12.61 6.01
C TYR A 304 11.01 -13.88 5.58
N LYS A 305 11.22 -14.08 4.28
CA LYS A 305 12.05 -15.15 3.70
C LYS A 305 13.02 -14.60 2.65
N PRO A 306 14.00 -15.40 2.17
CA PRO A 306 14.96 -14.92 1.20
C PRO A 306 14.35 -14.48 -0.14
N VAL A 307 15.13 -13.70 -0.90
CA VAL A 307 14.82 -13.29 -2.26
C VAL A 307 15.92 -13.76 -3.19
N TRP A 308 15.56 -14.29 -4.35
CA TRP A 308 16.48 -14.83 -5.33
C TRP A 308 16.19 -14.29 -6.73
N VAL A 309 17.26 -14.13 -7.51
CA VAL A 309 17.23 -14.04 -8.96
C VAL A 309 17.61 -15.42 -9.48
N ALA A 310 16.80 -15.96 -10.38
CA ALA A 310 17.00 -17.30 -10.91
C ALA A 310 16.85 -17.34 -12.43
N VAL A 311 17.17 -18.47 -13.03
CA VAL A 311 16.93 -18.79 -14.44
C VAL A 311 16.24 -20.14 -14.52
N LYS A 312 15.28 -20.30 -15.44
CA LYS A 312 14.68 -21.62 -15.70
C LYS A 312 15.73 -22.52 -16.34
N ASP A 313 15.96 -23.70 -15.77
CA ASP A 313 16.82 -24.70 -16.37
C ASP A 313 16.19 -25.20 -17.68
N PRO A 314 16.88 -25.11 -18.84
CA PRO A 314 16.35 -25.65 -20.09
C PRO A 314 16.17 -27.19 -20.07
N ALA A 315 16.76 -27.90 -19.12
CA ALA A 315 16.72 -29.37 -19.04
C ALA A 315 15.54 -29.94 -18.22
N GLY A 316 14.54 -29.12 -17.86
CA GLY A 316 13.38 -29.52 -17.04
C GLY A 316 12.01 -29.16 -17.62
#